data_AF-A0A6H9HVI1-F1
#
_entry.id   AF-A0A6H9HVI1-F1
#
_cell.length_a   1.000
_cell.length_b   1.000
_cell.length_c   1.000
_cell.angle_alpha   90.00
_cell.angle_beta   90.00
_cell.angle_gamma   90.00
#
_symmetry.space_group_name_H-M   'P 1'
#
loop_
_entity.id
_entity.type
_entity.pdbx_description
1 polymer ?
#
loop_
_entity_poly.entity_id
_entity_poly.type
_entity_poly.pdbx_seq_one_letter_code
_entity_poly.pdbx_strand_id
1 'polypeptide(L)'
;MAQAHAQNQTRPAATHTPTATRSEADKYKTLSGFEGREEELGRSLSILLKMLHNDAGYAHEMNDPLVKAHLLAIQFARNRGELAQYVAHDIKTMEPVTLRMKGIIEKTGIREIALVALFDRTACHYGLALTSGGEGRRRSWKEPFGHVLEQCRKLGQFDLSVQEIHDHWTRPRLEGYARSMGVKLEVSPIAADGTITVELVD
;
A
#
# COMPACT_ATOMS: atom_id res chain seq x y z
N MET A 1 -4.67 -23.63 41.79
CA MET A 1 -5.18 -22.42 41.11
C MET A 1 -5.38 -22.77 39.65
N ALA A 2 -6.65 -22.93 39.23
CA ALA A 2 -7.01 -23.26 37.84
C ALA A 2 -7.10 -21.97 37.03
N GLN A 3 -6.33 -21.85 35.96
CA GLN A 3 -6.46 -20.76 34.99
C GLN A 3 -7.57 -21.12 34.01
N ALA A 4 -8.64 -20.32 34.02
CA ALA A 4 -9.73 -20.41 33.07
C ALA A 4 -9.24 -19.94 31.68
N HIS A 5 -9.31 -20.82 30.69
CA HIS A 5 -9.19 -20.46 29.28
C HIS A 5 -10.36 -19.56 28.88
N ALA A 6 -10.07 -18.28 28.64
CA ALA A 6 -11.00 -17.38 27.99
C ALA A 6 -11.28 -17.89 26.57
N GLN A 7 -12.51 -18.32 26.33
CA GLN A 7 -12.99 -18.72 25.02
C GLN A 7 -12.86 -17.53 24.06
N ASN A 8 -12.07 -17.74 23.00
CA ASN A 8 -11.91 -16.82 21.90
C ASN A 8 -13.25 -16.72 21.16
N GLN A 9 -14.08 -15.75 21.53
CA GLN A 9 -15.27 -15.39 20.77
C GLN A 9 -14.81 -14.83 19.43
N THR A 10 -14.73 -15.69 18.43
CA THR A 10 -14.62 -15.29 17.03
C THR A 10 -15.80 -14.37 16.71
N ARG A 11 -15.58 -13.05 16.70
CA ARG A 11 -16.50 -12.12 16.04
C ARG A 11 -16.69 -12.64 14.62
N PRO A 12 -17.91 -12.82 14.13
CA PRO A 12 -18.12 -13.11 12.72
C PRO A 12 -17.47 -11.98 11.93
N ALA A 13 -16.66 -12.34 10.93
CA ALA A 13 -16.17 -11.38 9.95
C ALA A 13 -17.38 -10.62 9.43
N ALA A 14 -17.27 -9.28 9.31
CA ALA A 14 -18.30 -8.50 8.65
C ALA A 14 -18.47 -9.06 7.24
N THR A 15 -19.53 -9.86 7.03
CA THR A 15 -19.91 -10.31 5.71
C THR A 15 -20.39 -9.07 4.99
N HIS A 16 -19.60 -8.62 4.01
CA HIS A 16 -20.11 -7.72 2.98
C HIS A 16 -21.24 -8.47 2.28
N THR A 17 -22.47 -8.28 2.73
CA THR A 17 -23.64 -8.76 2.02
C THR A 17 -23.71 -7.95 0.74
N PRO A 18 -23.55 -8.55 -0.46
CA PRO A 18 -23.82 -7.81 -1.68
C PRO A 18 -25.29 -7.39 -1.65
N THR A 19 -25.55 -6.10 -1.55
CA THR A 19 -26.89 -5.54 -1.53
C THR A 19 -27.55 -5.82 -2.88
N ALA A 20 -28.65 -6.58 -2.84
CA ALA A 20 -29.63 -6.86 -3.90
C ALA A 20 -29.08 -7.25 -5.29
N THR A 21 -29.58 -8.37 -5.83
CA THR A 21 -29.44 -8.70 -7.27
C THR A 21 -29.83 -7.50 -8.11
N ARG A 22 -28.87 -6.92 -8.85
CA ARG A 22 -29.09 -5.82 -9.78
C ARG A 22 -30.21 -6.21 -10.75
N SER A 23 -31.20 -5.35 -10.89
CA SER A 23 -32.28 -5.53 -11.86
C SER A 23 -31.72 -5.36 -13.27
N GLU A 24 -32.27 -6.08 -14.26
CA GLU A 24 -32.00 -5.84 -15.69
C GLU A 24 -32.26 -4.38 -16.09
N ALA A 25 -33.13 -3.67 -15.38
CA ALA A 25 -33.38 -2.24 -15.62
C ALA A 25 -32.23 -1.33 -15.15
N ASP A 26 -31.37 -1.80 -14.24
CA ASP A 26 -30.28 -0.99 -13.67
C ASP A 26 -29.21 -0.61 -14.70
N LYS A 27 -29.08 -1.39 -15.79
CA LYS A 27 -28.17 -1.05 -16.91
C LYS A 27 -28.55 0.24 -17.65
N TYR A 28 -29.79 0.69 -17.49
CA TYR A 28 -30.29 1.94 -18.09
C TYR A 28 -30.29 3.11 -17.08
N LYS A 29 -29.88 2.88 -15.83
CA LYS A 29 -29.78 3.92 -14.80
C LYS A 29 -28.36 4.45 -14.71
N THR A 30 -28.23 5.73 -14.43
CA THR A 30 -26.95 6.33 -14.03
C THR A 30 -26.76 6.09 -12.53
N LEU A 31 -26.20 4.95 -12.17
CA LEU A 31 -25.91 4.60 -10.77
C LEU A 31 -24.54 5.13 -10.32
N SER A 32 -24.43 5.48 -9.05
CA SER A 32 -23.19 5.93 -8.39
C SER A 32 -22.22 4.78 -8.08
N GLY A 33 -22.72 3.54 -7.95
CA GLY A 33 -21.95 2.40 -7.46
C GLY A 33 -21.90 2.26 -5.94
N PHE A 34 -22.58 3.17 -5.22
CA PHE A 34 -22.73 3.18 -3.76
C PHE A 34 -24.17 3.01 -3.30
N GLU A 35 -25.09 2.59 -4.18
CA GLU A 35 -26.47 2.31 -3.81
C GLU A 35 -26.52 1.28 -2.67
N GLY A 36 -27.16 1.64 -1.56
CA GLY A 36 -27.22 0.83 -0.34
C GLY A 36 -25.92 0.84 0.50
N ARG A 37 -24.96 1.70 0.17
CA ARG A 37 -23.69 1.93 0.90
C ARG A 37 -23.42 3.42 1.15
N GLU A 38 -24.47 4.23 1.16
CA GLU A 38 -24.39 5.69 1.30
C GLU A 38 -23.83 6.10 2.66
N GLU A 39 -24.15 5.36 3.72
CA GLU A 39 -23.57 5.60 5.06
C GLU A 39 -22.06 5.35 5.08
N GLU A 40 -21.60 4.26 4.44
CA GLU A 40 -20.17 3.94 4.31
C GLU A 40 -19.44 5.04 3.53
N LEU A 41 -20.02 5.49 2.42
CA LEU A 41 -19.48 6.59 1.62
C LEU A 41 -19.42 7.90 2.44
N GLY A 42 -20.53 8.28 3.09
CA GLY A 42 -20.61 9.50 3.89
C GLY A 42 -19.61 9.50 5.04
N ARG A 43 -19.42 8.36 5.72
CA ARG A 43 -18.42 8.22 6.79
C ARG A 43 -17.00 8.32 6.24
N SER A 44 -16.71 7.67 5.12
CA SER A 44 -15.40 7.72 4.45
C SER A 44 -15.04 9.16 4.05
N LEU A 45 -15.98 9.88 3.44
CA LEU A 45 -15.81 11.29 3.06
C LEU A 45 -15.64 12.19 4.29
N SER A 46 -16.40 11.97 5.37
CA SER A 46 -16.24 12.74 6.61
C SER A 46 -14.85 12.59 7.21
N ILE A 47 -14.28 11.38 7.21
CA ILE A 47 -12.92 11.12 7.69
C ILE A 47 -11.91 11.83 6.78
N LEU A 48 -12.07 11.69 5.46
CA LEU A 48 -11.21 12.34 4.47
C LEU A 48 -11.15 13.86 4.68
N LEU A 49 -12.32 14.51 4.80
CA LEU A 49 -12.40 15.95 5.02
C LEU A 49 -11.74 16.37 6.33
N LYS A 50 -11.91 15.59 7.40
CA LYS A 50 -11.24 15.87 8.69
C LYS A 50 -9.72 15.78 8.59
N MET A 51 -9.20 14.84 7.80
CA MET A 51 -7.75 14.71 7.59
C MET A 51 -7.21 15.89 6.80
N LEU A 52 -7.86 16.24 5.68
CA LEU A 52 -7.42 17.34 4.81
C LEU A 52 -7.59 18.72 5.44
N HIS A 53 -8.56 18.89 6.34
CA HIS A 53 -8.77 20.14 7.08
C HIS A 53 -7.86 20.27 8.32
N ASN A 54 -7.15 19.20 8.71
CA ASN A 54 -6.23 19.27 9.84
C ASN A 54 -4.89 19.87 9.41
N ASP A 55 -4.83 21.20 9.39
CA ASP A 55 -3.66 21.98 9.00
C ASP A 55 -2.89 22.60 10.18
N ALA A 56 -3.39 22.40 11.41
CA ALA A 56 -2.72 22.86 12.62
C ALA A 56 -1.35 22.17 12.78
N GLY A 57 -0.28 22.96 12.72
CA GLY A 57 1.11 22.50 12.73
C GLY A 57 1.68 22.35 11.32
N TYR A 58 1.06 21.53 10.48
CA TYR A 58 1.31 21.48 9.03
C TYR A 58 0.11 20.86 8.30
N ALA A 59 0.01 21.12 7.00
CA ALA A 59 -1.03 20.53 6.14
C ALA A 59 -0.78 19.02 5.97
N HIS A 60 -1.64 18.18 6.53
CA HIS A 60 -1.53 16.73 6.40
C HIS A 60 -2.01 16.25 5.02
N GLU A 61 -1.39 15.18 4.50
CA GLU A 61 -1.89 14.43 3.36
C GLU A 61 -2.70 13.20 3.80
N MET A 62 -3.46 12.60 2.89
CA MET A 62 -4.30 11.44 3.20
C MET A 62 -3.51 10.21 3.68
N ASN A 63 -2.27 10.07 3.21
CA ASN A 63 -1.40 8.94 3.51
C ASN A 63 -0.54 9.14 4.77
N ASP A 64 -0.56 10.33 5.39
CA ASP A 64 0.27 10.68 6.55
C ASP A 64 0.32 9.61 7.64
N PRO A 65 -0.81 9.04 8.11
CA PRO A 65 -0.78 8.01 9.14
C PRO A 65 -0.02 6.75 8.72
N LEU A 66 -0.22 6.30 7.46
CA LEU A 66 0.44 5.13 6.92
C LEU A 66 1.93 5.39 6.67
N VAL A 67 2.26 6.57 6.14
CA VAL A 67 3.64 7.04 5.97
C VAL A 67 4.36 7.03 7.32
N LYS A 68 3.78 7.62 8.36
CA LYS A 68 4.38 7.63 9.71
C LYS A 68 4.57 6.22 10.29
N ALA A 69 3.63 5.31 10.06
CA ALA A 69 3.78 3.91 10.49
C ALA A 69 4.98 3.23 9.80
N HIS A 70 5.16 3.45 8.49
CA HIS A 70 6.32 2.95 7.76
C HIS A 70 7.62 3.60 8.24
N LEU A 71 7.65 4.93 8.38
CA LEU A 71 8.84 5.67 8.86
C LEU A 71 9.28 5.17 10.24
N LEU A 72 8.34 4.95 11.16
CA LEU A 72 8.63 4.40 12.48
C LEU A 72 9.30 3.03 12.40
N ALA A 73 8.74 2.11 11.61
CA ALA A 73 9.28 0.75 11.47
C ALA A 73 10.67 0.76 10.78
N ILE A 74 10.82 1.54 9.70
CA ILE A 74 12.08 1.67 8.97
C ILE A 74 13.15 2.26 9.86
N GLN A 75 12.87 3.36 10.56
CA GLN A 75 13.85 4.00 11.44
C GLN A 75 14.22 3.10 12.61
N PHE A 76 13.24 2.40 13.21
CA PHE A 76 13.51 1.44 14.28
C PHE A 76 14.49 0.36 13.84
N ALA A 77 14.26 -0.26 12.69
CA ALA A 77 15.16 -1.27 12.14
C ALA A 77 16.52 -0.67 11.77
N ARG A 78 16.54 0.51 11.14
CA ARG A 78 17.78 1.20 10.76
C ARG A 78 18.65 1.56 11.94
N ASN A 79 18.08 2.10 13.02
CA ASN A 79 18.81 2.47 14.24
C ASN A 79 19.45 1.26 14.94
N ARG A 80 18.99 0.05 14.63
CA ARG A 80 19.54 -1.21 15.15
C ARG A 80 20.50 -1.91 14.17
N GLY A 81 20.71 -1.35 12.98
CA GLY A 81 21.44 -2.03 11.91
C GLY A 81 20.72 -3.25 11.33
N GLU A 82 19.40 -3.33 11.52
CA GLU A 82 18.56 -4.49 11.18
C GLU A 82 17.66 -4.24 9.95
N LEU A 83 17.90 -3.16 9.19
CA LEU A 83 17.02 -2.77 8.09
C LEU A 83 16.90 -3.85 6.98
N ALA A 84 17.99 -4.52 6.64
CA ALA A 84 17.96 -5.61 5.66
C ALA A 84 17.14 -6.81 6.15
N GLN A 85 17.22 -7.13 7.44
CA GLN A 85 16.45 -8.19 8.09
C GLN A 85 14.96 -7.82 8.13
N TYR A 86 14.64 -6.55 8.40
CA TYR A 86 13.27 -6.04 8.32
C TYR A 86 12.69 -6.19 6.91
N VAL A 87 13.44 -5.82 5.87
CA VAL A 87 13.01 -6.02 4.47
C VAL A 87 12.81 -7.50 4.14
N ALA A 88 13.73 -8.37 4.56
CA ALA A 88 13.60 -9.82 4.36
C ALA A 88 12.36 -10.38 5.07
N HIS A 89 12.06 -9.89 6.29
CA HIS A 89 10.88 -10.27 7.05
C HIS A 89 9.58 -9.82 6.36
N ASP A 90 9.55 -8.60 5.82
CA ASP A 90 8.41 -8.09 5.06
C ASP A 90 8.17 -8.90 3.76
N ILE A 91 9.23 -9.22 3.02
CA ILE A 91 9.17 -10.12 1.85
C ILE A 91 8.60 -11.49 2.25
N LYS A 92 9.07 -12.07 3.36
CA LYS A 92 8.58 -13.36 3.86
C LYS A 92 7.11 -13.29 4.30
N THR A 93 6.70 -12.19 4.91
CA THR A 93 5.32 -11.98 5.37
C THR A 93 4.35 -11.91 4.19
N MET A 94 4.77 -11.30 3.08
CA MET A 94 3.97 -11.22 1.85
C MET A 94 4.07 -12.46 0.95
N GLU A 95 4.85 -13.46 1.33
CA GLU A 95 5.08 -14.67 0.53
C GLU A 95 3.79 -15.43 0.18
N PRO A 96 2.81 -15.64 1.08
CA PRO A 96 1.57 -16.33 0.72
C PRO A 96 0.78 -15.64 -0.41
N VAL A 97 0.80 -14.30 -0.44
CA VAL A 97 0.13 -13.51 -1.48
C VAL A 97 0.92 -13.58 -2.79
N THR A 98 2.23 -13.38 -2.72
CA THR A 98 3.09 -13.38 -3.92
C THR A 98 3.18 -14.76 -4.57
N LEU A 99 3.25 -15.85 -3.80
CA LEU A 99 3.20 -17.23 -4.34
C LEU A 99 1.85 -17.55 -4.97
N ARG A 100 0.74 -17.03 -4.43
CA ARG A 100 -0.56 -17.16 -5.09
C ARG A 100 -0.55 -16.48 -6.46
N MET A 101 0.04 -15.29 -6.57
CA MET A 101 0.14 -14.57 -7.84
C MET A 101 1.08 -15.27 -8.82
N LYS A 102 2.20 -15.85 -8.33
CA LYS A 102 3.07 -16.73 -9.13
C LYS A 102 2.27 -17.84 -9.82
N GLY A 103 1.45 -18.57 -9.06
CA GLY A 103 0.64 -19.64 -9.61
C GLY A 103 -0.39 -19.17 -10.66
N ILE A 104 -0.86 -17.92 -10.60
CA ILE A 104 -1.72 -17.33 -11.64
C ILE A 104 -0.89 -16.95 -12.87
N ILE A 105 0.28 -16.35 -12.68
CA ILE A 105 1.21 -16.00 -13.75
C ILE A 105 1.61 -17.27 -14.53
N GLU A 106 2.00 -18.33 -13.85
CA GLU A 106 2.40 -19.61 -14.47
C GLU A 106 1.25 -20.24 -15.27
N LYS A 107 0.02 -20.20 -14.75
CA LYS A 107 -1.16 -20.76 -15.43
C LYS A 107 -1.57 -19.97 -16.67
N THR A 108 -1.38 -18.66 -16.66
CA THR A 108 -1.88 -17.77 -17.73
C THR A 108 -0.79 -17.36 -18.72
N GLY A 109 0.47 -17.44 -18.33
CA GLY A 109 1.60 -16.85 -19.05
C GLY A 109 1.68 -15.32 -18.95
N ILE A 110 0.74 -14.65 -18.27
CA ILE A 110 0.63 -13.18 -18.24
C ILE A 110 1.46 -12.62 -17.09
N ARG A 111 2.70 -12.23 -17.38
CA ARG A 111 3.65 -11.70 -16.39
C ARG A 111 3.21 -10.35 -15.79
N GLU A 112 2.43 -9.55 -16.52
CA GLU A 112 1.91 -8.26 -16.05
C GLU A 112 1.00 -8.36 -14.81
N ILE A 113 0.48 -9.55 -14.50
CA ILE A 113 -0.26 -9.81 -13.26
C ILE A 113 0.58 -9.46 -12.02
N ALA A 114 1.91 -9.53 -12.10
CA ALA A 114 2.78 -9.08 -11.00
C ALA A 114 2.63 -7.58 -10.71
N LEU A 115 2.51 -6.74 -11.74
CA LEU A 115 2.29 -5.30 -11.56
C LEU A 115 0.89 -5.02 -11.02
N VAL A 116 -0.12 -5.75 -11.53
CA VAL A 116 -1.49 -5.64 -11.02
C VAL A 116 -1.58 -6.00 -9.53
N ALA A 117 -0.86 -7.04 -9.11
CA ALA A 117 -0.82 -7.48 -7.72
C ALA A 117 -0.11 -6.48 -6.79
N LEU A 118 0.89 -5.75 -7.29
CA LEU A 118 1.63 -4.78 -6.49
C LEU A 118 0.98 -3.39 -6.49
N PHE A 119 0.32 -2.99 -7.57
CA PHE A 119 -0.03 -1.59 -7.82
C PHE A 119 -1.50 -1.34 -8.17
N ASP A 120 -2.17 -2.20 -8.96
CA ASP A 120 -3.46 -1.84 -9.59
C ASP A 120 -4.73 -2.37 -8.90
N ARG A 121 -4.59 -3.29 -7.94
CA ARG A 121 -5.74 -3.77 -7.13
C ARG A 121 -5.43 -3.78 -5.65
N THR A 122 -4.54 -2.88 -5.25
CA THR A 122 -3.85 -2.97 -3.98
C THR A 122 -4.15 -1.72 -3.18
N ALA A 123 -5.18 -1.81 -2.34
CA ALA A 123 -5.63 -0.69 -1.49
C ALA A 123 -4.50 -0.11 -0.64
N CYS A 124 -3.55 -0.94 -0.17
CA CYS A 124 -2.39 -0.46 0.57
C CYS A 124 -1.39 0.31 -0.30
N HIS A 125 -1.29 0.04 -1.61
CA HIS A 125 -0.50 0.86 -2.52
C HIS A 125 -1.18 2.21 -2.74
N TYR A 126 -2.48 2.23 -3.04
CA TYR A 126 -3.23 3.48 -3.22
C TYR A 126 -3.28 4.36 -1.97
N GLY A 127 -3.34 3.73 -0.78
CA GLY A 127 -3.28 4.45 0.49
C GLY A 127 -1.90 5.02 0.81
N LEU A 128 -0.82 4.50 0.19
CA LEU A 128 0.54 4.98 0.39
C LEU A 128 0.97 5.98 -0.70
N ALA A 129 0.74 5.63 -1.97
CA ALA A 129 1.15 6.38 -3.15
C ALA A 129 -0.09 7.06 -3.79
N LEU A 130 -0.26 8.35 -3.52
CA LEU A 130 -1.45 9.10 -3.91
C LEU A 130 -1.51 9.48 -5.40
N THR A 131 -0.42 9.26 -6.15
CA THR A 131 -0.24 9.68 -7.54
C THR A 131 0.02 8.51 -8.49
N SER A 132 -0.35 7.30 -8.08
CA SER A 132 -0.09 6.08 -8.85
C SER A 132 -0.78 6.08 -10.20
N GLY A 133 -0.04 5.69 -11.23
CA GLY A 133 -0.53 5.51 -12.59
C GLY A 133 0.40 4.65 -13.43
N GLY A 134 0.13 4.60 -14.73
CA GLY A 134 0.85 3.79 -15.71
C GLY A 134 0.05 2.56 -16.17
N GLU A 135 0.49 1.95 -17.26
CA GLU A 135 -0.19 0.85 -17.94
C GLU A 135 0.80 -0.17 -18.50
N GLY A 136 0.29 -1.33 -18.92
CA GLY A 136 1.09 -2.44 -19.46
C GLY A 136 2.20 -2.82 -18.48
N ARG A 137 3.45 -2.79 -18.97
CA ARG A 137 4.64 -3.21 -18.22
C ARG A 137 5.24 -2.15 -17.31
N ARG A 138 4.62 -0.97 -17.15
CA ARG A 138 5.22 0.13 -16.36
C ARG A 138 4.22 0.78 -15.40
N ARG A 139 4.67 1.09 -14.17
CA ARG A 139 3.92 1.88 -13.18
C ARG A 139 4.78 3.00 -12.63
N SER A 140 4.17 4.11 -12.25
CA SER A 140 4.88 5.26 -11.68
C SER A 140 4.07 5.97 -10.61
N TRP A 141 4.75 6.54 -9.62
CA TRP A 141 4.16 7.36 -8.56
C TRP A 141 5.21 8.31 -7.98
N LYS A 142 4.77 9.35 -7.27
CA LYS A 142 5.65 10.20 -6.45
C LYS A 142 6.04 9.48 -5.17
N GLU A 143 7.31 9.57 -4.80
CA GLU A 143 7.79 9.09 -3.50
C GLU A 143 6.89 9.65 -2.37
N PRO A 144 6.41 8.82 -1.42
CA PRO A 144 5.35 9.22 -0.49
C PRO A 144 5.88 9.76 0.84
N PHE A 145 7.19 9.87 1.04
CA PHE A 145 7.80 10.11 2.36
C PHE A 145 8.23 11.55 2.56
N GLY A 146 8.60 12.27 1.50
CA GLY A 146 9.24 13.59 1.57
C GLY A 146 8.45 14.62 2.36
N HIS A 147 7.14 14.75 2.09
CA HIS A 147 6.27 15.72 2.76
C HIS A 147 6.28 15.54 4.28
N VAL A 148 6.01 14.33 4.76
CA VAL A 148 6.01 14.02 6.20
C VAL A 148 7.40 14.14 6.81
N LEU A 149 8.44 13.66 6.12
CA LEU A 149 9.82 13.76 6.60
C LEU A 149 10.27 15.21 6.78
N GLU A 150 9.90 16.11 5.86
CA GLU A 150 10.24 17.53 5.97
C GLU A 150 9.73 18.12 7.29
N GLN A 151 8.51 17.81 7.68
CA GLN A 151 7.90 18.35 8.90
C GLN A 151 8.38 17.61 10.16
N CYS A 152 8.41 16.28 10.14
CA CYS A 152 8.79 15.49 11.30
C CYS A 152 10.28 15.60 11.67
N ARG A 153 11.17 15.87 10.70
CA ARG A 153 12.59 16.14 10.97
C ARG A 153 12.81 17.42 11.76
N LYS A 154 12.00 18.47 11.52
CA LYS A 154 12.05 19.74 12.27
C LYS A 154 11.77 19.52 13.77
N LEU A 155 11.00 18.47 14.10
CA LEU A 155 10.65 18.08 15.46
C LEU A 155 11.58 17.00 16.05
N GLY A 156 12.56 16.52 15.29
CA GLY A 156 13.46 15.45 15.72
C GLY A 156 12.82 14.06 15.83
N GLN A 157 11.65 13.85 15.20
CA GLN A 157 10.96 12.55 15.23
C GLN A 157 11.63 11.50 14.35
N PHE A 158 12.09 11.91 13.18
CA PHE A 158 12.78 11.05 12.21
C PHE A 158 14.06 11.74 11.74
N ASP A 159 15.07 10.96 11.36
CA ASP A 159 16.32 11.42 10.75
C ASP A 159 16.63 10.71 9.41
N LEU A 160 15.65 9.98 8.86
CA LEU A 160 15.73 9.30 7.58
C LEU A 160 15.74 10.30 6.41
N SER A 161 16.34 9.90 5.29
CA SER A 161 16.16 10.56 4.00
C SER A 161 15.29 9.73 3.05
N VAL A 162 14.63 10.41 2.11
CA VAL A 162 13.85 9.75 1.05
C VAL A 162 14.75 8.79 0.24
N GLN A 163 15.98 9.20 -0.06
CA GLN A 163 16.95 8.38 -0.80
C GLN A 163 17.32 7.11 -0.02
N GLU A 164 17.59 7.23 1.27
CA GLU A 164 17.90 6.09 2.16
C GLU A 164 16.74 5.09 2.20
N ILE A 165 15.49 5.58 2.31
CA ILE A 165 14.30 4.74 2.26
C ILE A 165 14.18 4.04 0.90
N HIS A 166 14.42 4.77 -0.19
CA HIS A 166 14.31 4.20 -1.53
C HIS A 166 15.30 3.07 -1.77
N ASP A 167 16.57 3.31 -1.46
CA ASP A 167 17.66 2.40 -1.74
C ASP A 167 17.66 1.17 -0.83
N HIS A 168 17.30 1.35 0.43
CA HIS A 168 17.41 0.29 1.44
C HIS A 168 16.08 -0.34 1.84
N TRP A 169 14.94 0.25 1.49
CA TRP A 169 13.62 -0.31 1.79
C TRP A 169 12.76 -0.47 0.53
N THR A 170 12.43 0.60 -0.19
CA THR A 170 11.47 0.54 -1.31
C THR A 170 11.90 -0.40 -2.43
N ARG A 171 13.10 -0.19 -2.99
CA ARG A 171 13.66 -1.00 -4.07
C ARG A 171 13.83 -2.48 -3.67
N PRO A 172 14.59 -2.82 -2.61
CA PRO A 172 14.86 -4.23 -2.31
C PRO A 172 13.59 -5.01 -1.91
N ARG A 173 12.61 -4.33 -1.28
CA ARG A 173 11.29 -4.89 -0.99
C ARG A 173 10.52 -5.26 -2.26
N LEU A 174 10.39 -4.32 -3.20
CA LEU A 174 9.66 -4.55 -4.46
C LEU A 174 10.32 -5.65 -5.31
N GLU A 175 11.65 -5.62 -5.42
CA GLU A 175 12.41 -6.66 -6.11
C GLU A 175 12.26 -8.02 -5.41
N GLY A 176 12.20 -8.03 -4.08
CA GLY A 176 11.92 -9.23 -3.28
C GLY A 176 10.57 -9.84 -3.59
N TYR A 177 9.51 -9.03 -3.60
CA TYR A 177 8.18 -9.49 -3.98
C TYR A 177 8.13 -10.01 -5.42
N ALA A 178 8.81 -9.33 -6.36
CA ALA A 178 8.93 -9.76 -7.75
C ALA A 178 9.56 -11.15 -7.88
N ARG A 179 10.67 -11.38 -7.17
CA ARG A 179 11.35 -12.69 -7.13
C ARG A 179 10.42 -13.79 -6.62
N SER A 180 9.67 -13.54 -5.56
CA SER A 180 8.67 -14.51 -5.06
C SER A 180 7.58 -14.83 -6.09
N MET A 181 7.23 -13.86 -6.94
CA MET A 181 6.29 -14.04 -8.05
C MET A 181 6.89 -14.71 -9.30
N GLY A 182 8.21 -14.94 -9.33
CA GLY A 182 8.90 -15.51 -10.49
C GLY A 182 9.09 -14.51 -11.65
N VAL A 183 9.08 -13.21 -11.37
CA VAL A 183 9.32 -12.16 -12.37
C VAL A 183 10.48 -11.25 -11.96
N LYS A 184 10.95 -10.43 -12.89
CA LYS A 184 11.98 -9.42 -12.64
C LYS A 184 11.38 -8.04 -12.84
N LEU A 185 11.58 -7.18 -11.84
CA LEU A 185 11.21 -5.77 -11.91
C LEU A 185 12.48 -4.94 -11.88
N GLU A 186 12.49 -3.87 -12.67
CA GLU A 186 13.44 -2.78 -12.53
C GLU A 186 12.75 -1.61 -11.83
N VAL A 187 13.30 -1.18 -10.71
CA VAL A 187 12.85 0.01 -9.98
C VAL A 187 13.78 1.16 -10.36
N SER A 188 13.27 2.29 -10.84
CA SER A 188 14.11 3.43 -11.20
C SER A 188 14.74 4.07 -9.95
N PRO A 189 15.86 4.81 -10.07
CA PRO A 189 16.17 5.86 -9.10
C PRO A 189 14.99 6.84 -8.96
N ILE A 190 14.97 7.60 -7.87
CA ILE A 190 14.00 8.69 -7.73
C ILE A 190 14.39 9.80 -8.72
N ALA A 191 13.47 10.16 -9.60
CA ALA A 191 13.68 11.26 -10.54
C ALA A 191 13.75 12.62 -9.81
N ALA A 192 14.24 13.66 -10.49
CA ALA A 192 14.39 14.99 -9.90
C ALA A 192 13.07 15.58 -9.36
N ASP A 193 11.94 15.17 -9.94
CA ASP A 193 10.60 15.58 -9.52
C ASP A 193 9.98 14.65 -8.46
N GLY A 194 10.76 13.71 -7.91
CA GLY A 194 10.30 12.74 -6.91
C GLY A 194 9.63 11.48 -7.48
N THR A 195 9.58 11.32 -8.82
CA THR A 195 8.92 10.16 -9.43
C THR A 195 9.74 8.88 -9.30
N ILE A 196 9.09 7.79 -8.90
CA ILE A 196 9.59 6.42 -8.96
C ILE A 196 8.85 5.70 -10.09
N THR A 197 9.57 4.96 -10.91
CA THR A 197 9.03 4.10 -11.96
C THR A 197 9.41 2.65 -11.68
N VAL A 198 8.49 1.74 -11.93
CA VAL A 198 8.74 0.29 -11.94
C VAL A 198 8.38 -0.27 -13.29
N GLU A 199 9.29 -1.07 -13.83
CA GLU A 199 9.11 -1.74 -15.12
C GLU A 199 9.28 -3.25 -14.98
N LEU A 200 8.35 -4.00 -15.57
CA LEU A 200 8.48 -5.43 -15.74
C LEU A 200 9.46 -5.71 -16.88
N VAL A 201 10.59 -6.32 -16.53
CA VAL A 201 11.66 -6.67 -17.48
C VAL A 201 11.75 -8.18 -17.65
N ASP A 202 12.43 -8.62 -18.70
CA ASP A 202 12.61 -10.04 -18.99
C ASP A 202 13.65 -10.71 -18.07
#